data_AF-A0A6V7XJV0-F1
#
_entry.id   AF-A0A6V7XJV0-F1
#
_cell.length_a   1.000
_cell.length_b   1.000
_cell.length_c   1.000
_cell.angle_alpha   90.00
_cell.angle_beta   90.00
_cell.angle_gamma   90.00
#
_symmetry.space_group_name_H-M   'P 1'
#
loop_
_entity.id
_entity.type
_entity.pdbx_description
1 polymer ?
#
loop_
_entity_poly.entity_id
_entity_poly.type
_entity_poly.pdbx_seq_one_letter_code
_entity_poly.pdbx_strand_id
1 'polypeptide(L)'
;MFKKQLQKTVKYALEYYLTSHSDTFRSYWLTVVQMILNRTCDLPNDRFAELGVEFRLSLTSLIESEEQPIIRSALHRVVQRFITHEHPNSSINTIS
;
A
#
# COMPACT_ATOMS: atom_id res chain seq x y z
N MET A 1 1.08 -9.90 19.09
CA MET A 1 -0.14 -9.09 19.30
C MET A 1 -0.13 -7.80 18.46
N PHE A 2 0.94 -7.01 18.52
CA PHE A 2 1.11 -5.75 17.76
C PHE A 2 0.89 -5.85 16.24
N LYS A 3 1.36 -6.94 15.61
CA LYS A 3 1.27 -7.18 14.15
C LYS A 3 -0.18 -7.29 13.64
N LYS A 4 -1.06 -7.98 14.39
CA LYS A 4 -2.49 -8.09 14.07
C LYS A 4 -3.22 -6.74 14.26
N GLN A 5 -2.82 -5.98 15.28
CA GLN A 5 -3.38 -4.65 15.54
C GLN A 5 -3.04 -3.69 14.39
N LEU A 6 -1.78 -3.67 13.96
CA LEU A 6 -1.32 -2.80 12.87
C LEU A 6 -2.02 -3.12 11.55
N GLN A 7 -2.11 -4.40 11.18
CA GLN A 7 -2.84 -4.83 9.97
C GLN A 7 -4.31 -4.41 10.02
N LYS A 8 -4.95 -4.58 11.18
CA LYS A 8 -6.34 -4.16 11.40
C LYS A 8 -6.51 -2.65 11.31
N THR A 9 -5.59 -1.87 11.88
CA THR A 9 -5.60 -0.39 11.80
C THR A 9 -5.40 0.09 10.37
N VAL A 10 -4.46 -0.51 9.64
CA VAL A 10 -4.22 -0.19 8.22
C VAL A 10 -5.45 -0.52 7.39
N LYS A 11 -6.05 -1.70 7.57
CA LYS A 11 -7.28 -2.11 6.91
C LYS A 11 -8.40 -1.11 7.17
N TYR A 12 -8.66 -0.74 8.43
CA TYR A 12 -9.67 0.26 8.77
C TYR A 12 -9.40 1.61 8.11
N ALA A 13 -8.16 2.11 8.15
CA ALA A 13 -7.84 3.40 7.56
C ALA A 13 -8.12 3.41 6.04
N LEU A 14 -7.76 2.33 5.35
CA LEU A 14 -8.01 2.18 3.92
C LEU A 14 -9.50 2.02 3.61
N GLU A 15 -10.22 1.19 4.36
CA GLU A 15 -11.66 0.99 4.21
C GLU A 15 -12.43 2.29 4.45
N TYR A 16 -12.11 3.04 5.52
CA TYR A 16 -12.76 4.32 5.81
C TYR A 16 -12.46 5.38 4.76
N TYR A 17 -11.24 5.43 4.24
CA TYR A 17 -10.90 6.33 3.13
C TYR A 17 -11.71 5.99 1.86
N LEU A 18 -11.77 4.71 1.50
CA LEU A 18 -12.42 4.24 0.27
C LEU A 18 -13.95 4.31 0.31
N THR A 19 -14.56 4.22 1.50
CA THR A 19 -16.02 4.19 1.67
C THR A 19 -16.62 5.51 2.16
N SER A 20 -15.79 6.50 2.53
CA SER A 20 -16.28 7.81 2.96
C SER A 20 -16.88 8.59 1.79
N HIS A 21 -18.15 8.96 1.94
CA HIS A 21 -18.89 9.78 0.96
C HIS A 21 -18.69 11.29 1.19
N SER A 22 -17.93 11.67 2.21
CA SER A 22 -17.62 13.07 2.53
C SER A 22 -16.18 13.39 2.12
N ASP A 23 -16.03 14.37 1.23
CA ASP A 23 -14.74 14.88 0.76
C ASP A 23 -13.89 15.45 1.90
N THR A 24 -14.52 16.18 2.82
CA THR A 24 -13.84 16.73 4.01
C THR A 24 -13.25 15.61 4.87
N PHE A 25 -14.01 14.56 5.15
CA PHE A 25 -13.49 13.42 5.94
C PHE A 25 -12.43 12.62 5.17
N ARG A 26 -12.63 12.45 3.87
CA ARG A 26 -11.67 11.77 2.98
C ARG A 26 -10.33 12.50 2.96
N SER A 27 -10.34 13.84 2.98
CA SER A 27 -9.13 14.67 3.07
C SER A 27 -8.34 14.46 4.38
N TYR A 28 -9.01 14.24 5.51
CA TYR A 28 -8.33 13.94 6.79
C TYR A 28 -7.67 12.55 6.76
N TRP A 29 -8.36 11.57 6.18
CA TRP A 29 -7.82 10.22 6.03
C TRP A 29 -6.70 10.14 4.98
N LEU A 30 -6.67 11.06 4.01
CA LEU A 30 -5.64 11.11 2.98
C LEU A 30 -4.22 11.19 3.57
N THR A 31 -4.04 12.00 4.62
CA THR A 31 -2.75 12.10 5.33
C THR A 31 -2.37 10.76 5.97
N VAL A 32 -3.35 10.08 6.57
CA VAL A 32 -3.15 8.76 7.20
C VAL A 32 -2.79 7.72 6.15
N VAL A 33 -3.49 7.68 5.02
CA VAL A 33 -3.18 6.79 3.89
C VAL A 33 -1.78 7.06 3.36
N GLN A 34 -1.39 8.32 3.20
CA GLN A 34 -0.04 8.69 2.76
C GLN A 34 1.03 8.21 3.73
N MET A 35 0.82 8.37 5.03
CA MET A 35 1.73 7.85 6.06
C MET A 35 1.83 6.32 6.02
N ILE A 36 0.71 5.62 5.86
CA ILE A 36 0.68 4.15 5.73
C ILE A 36 1.49 3.71 4.52
N LEU A 37 1.29 4.34 3.36
CA LEU A 37 1.99 4.00 2.12
C LEU A 37 3.49 4.25 2.23
N ASN A 38 3.89 5.40 2.77
CA ASN A 38 5.30 5.71 3.01
C ASN A 38 5.94 4.71 3.98
N ARG A 39 5.27 4.43 5.11
CA ARG A 39 5.82 3.50 6.10
C ARG A 39 5.90 2.07 5.58
N THR A 40 4.92 1.67 4.77
CA THR A 40 4.93 0.39 4.06
C THR A 40 6.12 0.29 3.12
N CYS A 41 6.39 1.36 2.37
CA CYS A 41 7.54 1.44 1.47
C CYS A 41 8.89 1.39 2.21
N ASP A 42 8.94 1.75 3.49
CA ASP A 42 10.16 1.72 4.31
C ASP A 42 10.34 0.39 5.09
N LEU A 43 9.39 -0.54 5.00
CA LEU A 43 9.49 -1.81 5.73
C LEU A 43 10.71 -2.63 5.27
N PRO A 44 11.37 -3.40 6.15
CA PRO A 44 12.31 -4.43 5.73
C PRO A 44 11.65 -5.50 4.82
N ASN A 45 12.41 -6.15 3.93
CA ASN A 45 11.87 -7.08 2.92
C ASN A 45 11.06 -8.23 3.54
N ASP A 46 11.55 -8.80 4.63
CA ASP A 46 10.88 -9.85 5.41
C ASP A 46 9.51 -9.37 5.93
N ARG A 47 9.44 -8.14 6.44
CA ARG A 47 8.19 -7.53 6.92
C ARG A 47 7.26 -7.12 5.79
N PHE A 48 7.81 -6.69 4.67
CA PHE A 48 7.06 -6.34 3.48
C PHE A 48 6.40 -7.58 2.86
N ALA A 49 7.11 -8.70 2.79
CA ALA A 49 6.58 -9.98 2.30
C ALA A 49 5.44 -10.53 3.18
N GLU A 50 5.36 -10.13 4.45
CA GLU A 50 4.28 -10.49 5.38
C GLU A 50 2.98 -9.68 5.13
N LEU A 51 2.98 -8.72 4.22
CA LEU A 51 1.77 -7.98 3.82
C LEU A 51 0.87 -8.89 2.98
N GLY A 52 -0.10 -9.50 3.67
CA GLY A 52 -0.98 -10.52 3.10
C GLY A 52 -1.95 -10.00 2.03
N VAL A 53 -2.79 -10.92 1.53
CA VAL A 53 -3.74 -10.69 0.43
C VAL A 53 -4.69 -9.52 0.69
N GLU A 54 -5.21 -9.36 1.90
CA GLU A 54 -6.13 -8.26 2.23
C GLU A 54 -5.53 -6.87 1.98
N PHE A 55 -4.24 -6.71 2.28
CA PHE A 55 -3.54 -5.45 2.04
C PHE A 55 -3.38 -5.18 0.55
N ARG A 56 -3.03 -6.21 -0.23
CA ARG A 56 -2.94 -6.12 -1.70
C ARG A 56 -4.28 -5.75 -2.34
N LEU A 57 -5.39 -6.33 -1.89
CA LEU A 57 -6.74 -5.96 -2.37
C LEU A 57 -7.09 -4.50 -2.06
N SER A 58 -6.70 -4.02 -0.88
CA SER A 58 -6.90 -2.61 -0.50
C SER A 58 -6.06 -1.66 -1.37
N LEU A 59 -4.86 -2.07 -1.78
CA LEU A 59 -4.04 -1.31 -2.73
C LEU A 59 -4.66 -1.27 -4.12
N THR A 60 -5.23 -2.37 -4.62
CA THR A 60 -5.94 -2.35 -5.91
C THR A 60 -7.11 -1.36 -5.88
N SER A 61 -7.90 -1.38 -4.81
CA SER A 61 -9.02 -0.45 -4.63
C SER A 61 -8.55 1.01 -4.56
N LEU A 62 -7.39 1.26 -3.94
CA LEU A 62 -6.75 2.58 -3.96
C LEU A 62 -6.34 3.01 -5.37
N ILE A 63 -5.78 2.10 -6.19
CA ILE A 63 -5.35 2.35 -7.59
C ILE A 63 -6.54 2.65 -8.51
N GLU A 64 -7.73 2.20 -8.17
CA GLU A 64 -8.96 2.47 -8.93
C GLU A 64 -9.69 3.74 -8.46
N SER A 65 -9.26 4.32 -7.32
CA SER A 65 -9.87 5.53 -6.77
C SER A 65 -9.54 6.79 -7.59
N GLU A 66 -10.54 7.63 -7.85
CA GLU A 66 -10.37 8.88 -8.62
C GLU A 66 -9.44 9.90 -7.94
N GLU A 67 -9.32 9.85 -6.61
CA GLU A 67 -8.65 10.87 -5.79
C GLU A 67 -7.18 10.62 -5.49
N GLN A 68 -6.55 9.75 -6.27
CA GLN A 68 -5.16 9.42 -6.08
C GLN A 68 -4.12 10.52 -6.25
N PRO A 69 -4.32 11.73 -6.85
CA PRO A 69 -3.20 12.62 -7.18
C PRO A 69 -2.20 12.86 -6.04
N ILE A 70 -2.69 13.04 -4.81
CA ILE A 70 -1.86 13.37 -3.64
C ILE A 70 -1.04 12.16 -3.16
N ILE A 71 -1.63 10.97 -3.19
CA ILE A 71 -0.98 9.74 -2.68
C ILE A 71 -0.30 8.92 -3.78
N ARG A 72 -0.48 9.30 -5.06
CA ARG A 72 -0.03 8.55 -6.25
C ARG A 72 1.43 8.16 -6.19
N SER A 73 2.31 9.09 -5.81
CA SER A 73 3.75 8.83 -5.72
C SER A 73 4.07 7.77 -4.66
N ALA A 74 3.44 7.85 -3.49
CA ALA A 74 3.65 6.87 -2.41
C ALA A 74 3.06 5.50 -2.77
N LEU A 75 1.88 5.49 -3.37
CA LEU A 75 1.23 4.26 -3.84
C LEU A 75 2.07 3.55 -4.91
N HIS A 76 2.58 4.31 -5.89
CA HIS A 76 3.43 3.77 -6.95
C HIS A 76 4.68 3.08 -6.39
N ARG A 77 5.35 3.67 -5.39
CA ARG A 77 6.52 3.04 -4.76
C ARG A 77 6.18 1.70 -4.11
N VAL A 78 5.06 1.62 -3.41
CA VAL A 78 4.60 0.37 -2.78
C VAL A 78 4.30 -0.69 -3.83
N VAL A 79 3.60 -0.33 -4.91
CA VAL A 79 3.27 -1.24 -6.02
C VAL A 79 4.54 -1.74 -6.71
N GLN A 80 5.47 -0.83 -7.07
CA GLN A 80 6.76 -1.21 -7.65
C GLN A 80 7.51 -2.18 -6.75
N ARG A 81 7.49 -1.94 -5.43
CA ARG A 81 8.14 -2.83 -4.49
C ARG A 81 7.53 -4.23 -4.49
N PHE A 82 6.21 -4.37 -4.57
CA PHE A 82 5.56 -5.68 -4.75
C PHE A 82 6.01 -6.38 -6.03
N ILE A 83 6.05 -5.68 -7.16
CA ILE A 83 6.50 -6.25 -8.45
C ILE A 83 7.95 -6.74 -8.35
N THR A 84 8.85 -5.91 -7.78
CA THR A 84 10.27 -6.27 -7.66
C THR A 84 10.55 -7.33 -6.60
N HIS A 85 9.73 -7.45 -5.55
CA HIS A 85 9.89 -8.48 -4.52
C HIS A 85 9.24 -9.82 -4.86
N GLU A 86 8.17 -9.85 -5.65
CA GLU A 86 7.59 -11.10 -6.15
C GLU A 86 8.45 -11.71 -7.28
N HIS A 87 9.37 -10.92 -7.86
CA HIS A 87 10.34 -11.36 -8.87
C HIS A 87 11.82 -11.25 -8.42
N PRO A 88 12.28 -12.03 -7.42
CA PRO A 88 13.71 -12.08 -7.10
C PRO A 88 14.56 -12.78 -8.19
N ASN A 89 13.92 -13.45 -9.16
CA ASN A 89 14.56 -14.21 -10.25
C ASN A 89 14.21 -13.66 -11.65
N SER A 90 14.43 -12.37 -11.91
CA SER A 90 14.84 -12.01 -13.27
C SER A 90 16.37 -12.02 -13.29
N SER A 91 16.91 -13.24 -13.18
CA SER A 91 18.32 -13.47 -13.44
C SER A 91 18.61 -12.94 -14.83
N ILE A 92 19.52 -11.98 -14.85
CA ILE A 92 20.37 -11.57 -15.95
C ILE A 92 20.59 -12.78 -16.88
N ASN A 93 19.86 -12.83 -18.01
CA ASN A 93 20.31 -13.58 -19.17
C ASN A 93 21.34 -12.69 -19.86
N THR A 94 22.59 -12.74 -19.39
CA THR A 94 23.73 -12.42 -20.24
C THR A 94 23.79 -13.55 -21.25
N ILE A 95 23.25 -13.30 -22.44
CA ILE A 95 23.43 -14.18 -23.59
C ILE A 95 24.91 -14.04 -24.01
N SER A 96 25.50 -15.21 -24.22
CA SER A 96 26.89 -15.54 -24.52
C SER A 96 27.61 -14.66 -25.53
#